data_AF-V7I8S3-F1
#
_entry.id   AF-V7I8S3-F1
#
_cell.length_a   1.000
_cell.length_b   1.000
_cell.length_c   1.000
_cell.angle_alpha   90.00
_cell.angle_beta   90.00
_cell.angle_gamma   90.00
#
_symmetry.space_group_name_H-M   'P 1'
#
loop_
_entity.id
_entity.type
_entity.pdbx_description
1 polymer ?
#
loop_
_entity_poly.entity_id
_entity_poly.type
_entity_poly.pdbx_seq_one_letter_code
_entity_poly.pdbx_strand_id
1 'polypeptide(L)'
;FLINYTSNPPVNWNEVESILKDLGAVKVYHIKAKHSIEDWFLSDLTGILKYLKLTPGSKPNGNNGYEKMKNLFKKSNRLYVKGERINGFIDSIDVEKIMCTNCSQLKPLCKELNVRCPNLVSKHPKPHSNKNP
;
A
#
# COMPACT_ATOMS: atom_id res chain seq x y z
N PHE A 1 -23.83 -19.35 -5.25
CA PHE A 1 -23.19 -19.26 -3.91
C PHE A 1 -23.47 -17.88 -3.33
N LEU A 2 -24.41 -17.81 -2.38
CA LEU A 2 -24.77 -16.59 -1.67
C LEU A 2 -23.81 -16.43 -0.49
N ILE A 3 -23.00 -15.37 -0.47
CA ILE A 3 -22.20 -15.03 0.71
C ILE A 3 -23.09 -14.20 1.62
N ASN A 4 -23.58 -14.83 2.70
CA ASN A 4 -24.33 -14.16 3.75
C ASN A 4 -23.45 -13.13 4.46
N TYR A 5 -24.05 -11.98 4.76
CA TYR A 5 -23.52 -10.93 5.63
C TYR A 5 -23.23 -11.50 7.03
N THR A 6 -22.02 -12.00 7.24
CA THR A 6 -21.48 -12.25 8.58
C THR A 6 -20.26 -11.39 8.75
N SER A 7 -20.17 -10.72 9.91
CA SER A 7 -19.00 -10.01 10.39
C SER A 7 -17.75 -10.85 10.09
N ASN A 8 -16.93 -10.41 9.12
CA ASN A 8 -15.77 -11.15 8.60
C ASN A 8 -15.07 -11.93 9.72
N PRO A 9 -15.31 -13.26 9.84
CA PRO A 9 -14.70 -14.03 10.91
C PRO A 9 -13.18 -13.92 10.76
N PRO A 10 -12.42 -13.83 11.86
CA PRO A 10 -10.97 -13.73 11.77
C PRO A 10 -10.44 -14.89 10.92
N VAL A 11 -9.77 -14.54 9.82
CA VAL A 11 -9.23 -15.52 8.88
C VAL A 11 -8.16 -16.35 9.59
N ASN A 12 -8.30 -17.67 9.53
CA ASN A 12 -7.27 -18.59 10.00
C ASN A 12 -6.16 -18.70 8.95
N TRP A 13 -5.15 -17.84 9.06
CA TRP A 13 -4.05 -17.79 8.09
C TRP A 13 -3.23 -19.09 8.01
N ASN A 14 -3.18 -19.89 9.08
CA ASN A 14 -2.48 -21.18 9.07
C ASN A 14 -3.21 -22.20 8.19
N GLU A 15 -4.55 -22.22 8.28
CA GLU A 15 -5.39 -23.09 7.44
C GLU A 15 -5.30 -22.69 5.97
N VAL A 16 -5.38 -21.38 5.68
CA VAL A 16 -5.20 -20.85 4.32
C VAL A 16 -3.82 -21.25 3.76
N GLU A 17 -2.77 -21.14 4.56
CA GLU A 17 -1.42 -21.53 4.14
C GLU A 17 -1.29 -23.04 3.88
N SER A 18 -1.92 -23.88 4.71
CA SER A 18 -1.95 -25.34 4.48
C SER A 18 -2.63 -25.66 3.15
N ILE A 19 -3.82 -25.10 2.92
CA ILE A 19 -4.58 -25.33 1.68
C ILE A 19 -3.76 -24.90 0.45
N LEU A 20 -3.11 -23.74 0.51
CA LEU A 20 -2.27 -23.28 -0.62
C LEU A 20 -1.11 -24.25 -0.91
N LYS A 21 -0.46 -24.78 0.13
CA LYS A 21 0.61 -25.78 -0.02
C LYS A 21 0.10 -27.12 -0.54
N ASP A 22 -1.04 -27.59 -0.05
CA ASP A 22 -1.69 -28.82 -0.51
C ASP A 22 -2.10 -28.73 -1.99
N LEU A 23 -2.44 -27.52 -2.47
CA LEU A 23 -2.68 -27.22 -3.89
C LEU A 23 -1.40 -27.04 -4.72
N GLY A 24 -0.21 -27.23 -4.14
CA GLY A 24 1.07 -27.23 -4.85
C GLY A 24 1.86 -25.93 -4.76
N ALA A 25 1.46 -24.95 -3.92
CA ALA A 25 2.28 -23.76 -3.71
C ALA A 25 3.59 -24.12 -2.97
N VAL A 26 4.72 -23.84 -3.61
CA VAL A 26 6.06 -24.11 -3.03
C VAL A 26 6.38 -23.15 -1.87
N LYS A 27 5.91 -21.90 -1.97
CA LYS A 27 6.12 -20.85 -0.95
C LYS A 27 4.85 -20.02 -0.80
N VAL A 28 4.57 -19.60 0.43
CA VAL A 28 3.46 -18.70 0.76
C VAL A 28 4.04 -17.51 1.51
N TYR A 29 3.71 -16.29 1.06
CA TYR A 29 4.19 -15.05 1.68
C TYR A 29 3.02 -14.23 2.22
N HIS A 30 3.10 -13.85 3.50
CA HIS A 30 2.14 -12.96 4.13
C HIS A 30 2.59 -11.51 3.99
N ILE A 31 2.18 -10.86 2.91
CA ILE A 31 2.47 -9.44 2.66
C ILE A 31 1.38 -8.59 3.32
N LYS A 32 1.71 -7.94 4.43
CA LYS A 32 0.74 -7.20 5.25
C LYS A 32 1.18 -5.78 5.55
N ALA A 33 0.22 -4.87 5.54
CA ALA A 33 0.40 -3.55 6.11
C ALA A 33 0.51 -3.65 7.64
N LYS A 34 1.33 -2.78 8.26
CA LYS A 34 1.53 -2.76 9.70
C LYS A 34 0.24 -2.45 10.46
N HIS A 35 -0.59 -1.57 9.91
CA HIS A 35 -1.85 -1.14 10.52
C HIS A 35 -3.01 -1.30 9.53
N SER A 36 -2.93 -0.66 8.37
CA SER A 36 -3.95 -0.74 7.32
C SER A 36 -3.36 -0.51 5.93
N ILE A 37 -4.00 -1.03 4.88
CA ILE A 37 -3.57 -0.78 3.50
C ILE A 37 -3.75 0.70 3.12
N GLU A 38 -4.70 1.39 3.73
CA GLU A 38 -4.91 2.82 3.56
C GLU A 38 -3.67 3.63 3.97
N ASP A 39 -2.86 3.15 4.93
CA ASP A 39 -1.58 3.79 5.27
C ASP A 39 -0.58 3.73 4.11
N TRP A 40 -0.60 2.67 3.31
CA TRP A 40 0.21 2.59 2.09
C TRP A 40 -0.27 3.62 1.07
N PHE A 41 -1.58 3.68 0.79
CA PHE A 41 -2.13 4.67 -0.16
C PHE A 41 -1.79 6.10 0.24
N LEU A 42 -1.88 6.43 1.52
CA LEU A 42 -1.55 7.76 2.05
C LEU A 42 -0.09 8.17 1.85
N SER A 43 0.81 7.23 1.50
CA SER A 43 2.18 7.55 1.08
C SER A 43 2.22 8.39 -0.21
N ASP A 44 1.17 8.30 -1.04
CA ASP A 44 0.95 9.21 -2.17
C ASP A 44 -0.27 10.12 -1.98
N LEU A 45 -0.21 10.97 -0.95
CA LEU A 45 -1.23 11.98 -0.68
C LEU A 45 -1.47 12.89 -1.91
N THR A 46 -0.44 13.22 -2.69
CA THR A 46 -0.58 14.09 -3.86
C THR A 46 -1.51 13.47 -4.91
N GLY A 47 -1.33 12.19 -5.26
CA GLY A 47 -2.22 11.47 -6.17
C GLY A 47 -3.65 11.41 -5.66
N ILE A 48 -3.83 11.10 -4.36
CA ILE A 48 -5.15 11.08 -3.71
C ILE A 48 -5.85 12.44 -3.81
N LEU A 49 -5.16 13.54 -3.48
CA LEU A 49 -5.77 14.87 -3.53
C LEU A 49 -6.15 15.26 -4.96
N LYS A 50 -5.31 14.92 -5.95
CA LYS A 50 -5.61 15.12 -7.38
C LYS A 50 -6.87 14.36 -7.80
N TYR A 51 -6.97 13.08 -7.43
CA TYR A 51 -8.14 12.24 -7.73
C TYR A 51 -9.44 12.80 -7.15
N LEU A 52 -9.37 13.27 -5.91
CA LEU A 52 -10.50 13.86 -5.19
C LEU A 52 -10.79 15.31 -5.58
N LYS A 53 -9.99 15.89 -6.48
CA LYS A 53 -10.07 17.31 -6.89
C LYS A 53 -10.01 18.27 -5.70
N LEU A 54 -9.18 17.95 -4.72
CA LEU A 54 -8.98 18.77 -3.51
C LEU A 54 -7.77 19.69 -3.68
N THR A 55 -7.76 20.80 -2.94
CA THR A 55 -6.64 21.75 -2.93
C THR A 55 -5.34 21.06 -2.54
N PRO A 56 -4.24 21.26 -3.29
CA PRO A 56 -2.91 20.80 -2.91
C PRO A 56 -2.56 21.21 -1.46
N GLY A 57 -1.96 20.30 -0.70
CA GLY A 57 -1.63 20.55 0.71
C GLY A 57 -2.75 20.31 1.71
N SER A 58 -3.95 19.91 1.25
CA SER A 58 -5.02 19.44 2.14
C SER A 58 -4.53 18.30 3.04
N LYS A 59 -4.50 18.55 4.36
CA LYS A 59 -3.98 17.57 5.32
C LYS A 59 -5.02 16.45 5.60
N PRO A 60 -4.61 15.18 5.59
CA PRO A 60 -5.43 14.08 6.10
C PRO A 60 -5.62 14.23 7.61
N ASN A 61 -6.80 13.88 8.13
CA ASN A 61 -7.10 13.90 9.56
C ASN A 61 -7.84 12.62 9.98
N GLY A 62 -7.66 12.19 11.23
CA GLY A 62 -8.23 10.94 11.75
C GLY A 62 -7.18 10.06 12.44
N ASN A 63 -7.67 9.10 13.20
CA ASN A 63 -6.85 8.29 14.13
C ASN A 63 -6.08 7.17 13.44
N ASN A 64 -6.50 6.74 12.25
CA ASN A 64 -5.86 5.66 11.47
C ASN A 64 -5.98 5.94 9.96
N GLY A 65 -5.35 5.11 9.13
CA GLY A 65 -5.37 5.25 7.67
C GLY A 65 -6.78 5.28 7.07
N TYR A 66 -7.68 4.41 7.57
CA TYR A 66 -9.07 4.38 7.12
C TYR A 66 -9.83 5.68 7.40
N GLU A 67 -9.77 6.19 8.64
CA GLU A 67 -10.43 7.46 8.99
C GLU A 67 -9.86 8.63 8.19
N LYS A 68 -8.55 8.65 7.93
CA LYS A 68 -7.90 9.64 7.07
C LYS A 68 -8.43 9.59 5.64
N MET A 69 -8.53 8.41 5.04
CA MET A 69 -9.11 8.24 3.70
C MET A 69 -10.58 8.65 3.66
N LYS A 70 -11.38 8.18 4.64
CA LYS A 70 -12.79 8.53 4.77
C LYS A 70 -13.02 10.04 4.85
N ASN A 71 -12.22 10.74 5.65
CA ASN A 71 -12.34 12.19 5.79
C ASN A 71 -11.88 12.95 4.54
N LEU A 72 -10.85 12.47 3.82
CA LEU A 72 -10.46 13.05 2.53
C LEU A 72 -11.58 12.91 1.49
N PHE A 73 -12.16 11.72 1.35
CA PHE A 73 -13.27 11.50 0.41
C PHE A 73 -14.48 12.37 0.77
N LYS A 74 -14.82 12.48 2.05
CA LYS A 74 -15.90 13.34 2.53
C LYS A 74 -15.71 14.81 2.14
N LYS A 75 -14.48 15.34 2.18
CA LYS A 75 -14.17 16.72 1.71
C LYS A 75 -14.48 16.95 0.23
N SER A 76 -14.50 15.89 -0.58
CA SER A 76 -14.88 15.93 -2.00
C SER A 76 -16.36 15.58 -2.26
N ASN A 77 -17.18 15.53 -1.21
CA ASN A 77 -18.58 15.07 -1.26
C ASN A 77 -18.73 13.63 -1.78
N ARG A 78 -17.73 12.77 -1.51
CA ARG A 78 -17.74 11.34 -1.85
C ARG A 78 -17.71 10.49 -0.59
N LEU A 79 -18.32 9.32 -0.64
CA LEU A 79 -18.24 8.32 0.42
C LEU A 79 -17.07 7.36 0.13
N TYR A 80 -16.31 7.02 1.18
CA TYR A 80 -15.33 5.93 1.14
C TYR A 80 -15.90 4.75 1.92
N VAL A 81 -16.09 3.62 1.25
CA VAL A 81 -16.63 2.39 1.84
C VAL A 81 -15.63 1.26 1.59
N LYS A 82 -15.28 0.52 2.64
CA LYS A 82 -14.37 -0.64 2.49
C LYS A 82 -15.04 -1.73 1.64
N GLY A 83 -14.25 -2.31 0.74
CA GLY A 83 -14.71 -3.39 -0.14
C GLY A 83 -15.48 -2.92 -1.37
N GLU A 84 -15.85 -1.63 -1.44
CA GLU A 84 -16.47 -1.06 -2.63
C GLU A 84 -15.44 -0.74 -3.71
N ARG A 85 -15.82 -0.99 -4.97
CA ARG A 85 -14.99 -0.67 -6.12
C ARG A 85 -14.97 0.84 -6.35
N ILE A 86 -13.77 1.41 -6.48
CA ILE A 86 -13.58 2.83 -6.81
C ILE A 86 -12.84 2.94 -8.15
N ASN A 87 -13.54 3.40 -9.18
CA ASN A 87 -12.99 3.50 -10.53
C ASN A 87 -11.98 4.64 -10.66
N GLY A 88 -10.85 4.39 -11.34
CA GLY A 88 -9.83 5.40 -11.62
C GLY A 88 -8.96 5.81 -10.42
N PHE A 89 -9.20 5.25 -9.22
CA PHE A 89 -8.39 5.58 -8.04
C PHE A 89 -6.96 5.04 -8.15
N ILE A 90 -6.80 3.77 -8.54
CA ILE A 90 -5.46 3.16 -8.68
C ILE A 90 -4.65 3.86 -9.78
N ASP A 91 -5.30 4.29 -10.86
CA ASP A 91 -4.64 5.01 -11.96
C ASP A 91 -4.16 6.41 -11.56
N SER A 92 -4.70 6.95 -10.45
CA SER A 92 -4.41 8.29 -9.97
C SER A 92 -3.29 8.38 -8.94
N ILE A 93 -2.85 7.23 -8.41
CA ILE A 93 -1.83 7.14 -7.36
C ILE A 93 -0.52 6.61 -7.93
N ASP A 94 0.59 7.09 -7.37
CA ASP A 94 1.93 6.63 -7.71
C ASP A 94 2.27 5.33 -6.95
N VAL A 95 2.00 4.18 -7.59
CA VAL A 95 2.26 2.85 -7.03
C VAL A 95 3.76 2.64 -6.77
N GLU A 96 4.64 3.17 -7.61
CA GLU A 96 6.09 3.05 -7.44
C GLU A 96 6.55 3.76 -6.17
N LYS A 97 6.07 4.98 -5.95
CA LYS A 97 6.29 5.74 -4.72
C LYS A 97 5.74 5.01 -3.50
N ILE A 98 4.51 4.50 -3.56
CA ILE A 98 3.91 3.71 -2.47
C ILE A 98 4.78 2.50 -2.14
N MET A 99 5.24 1.77 -3.16
CA MET A 99 6.11 0.61 -2.98
C MET A 99 7.44 0.98 -2.33
N CYS A 100 8.07 2.06 -2.79
CA CYS A 100 9.34 2.54 -2.26
C CYS A 100 9.23 3.01 -0.81
N THR A 101 8.19 3.79 -0.48
CA THR A 101 7.96 4.27 0.90
C THR A 101 7.68 3.11 1.86
N ASN A 102 7.03 2.05 1.39
CA ASN A 102 6.66 0.89 2.20
C ASN A 102 7.58 -0.33 1.96
N CYS A 103 8.80 -0.09 1.49
CA CYS A 103 9.73 -1.13 1.05
C CYS A 103 9.99 -2.22 2.11
N SER A 104 10.02 -1.88 3.41
CA SER A 104 10.23 -2.88 4.47
C SER A 104 9.10 -3.91 4.57
N GLN A 105 7.86 -3.50 4.30
CA GLN A 105 6.67 -4.36 4.35
C GLN A 105 6.50 -5.17 3.05
N LEU A 106 6.95 -4.61 1.92
CA LEU A 106 6.86 -5.21 0.59
C LEU A 106 8.13 -5.97 0.17
N LYS A 107 9.19 -5.93 0.99
CA LYS A 107 10.50 -6.55 0.70
C LYS A 107 10.40 -8.03 0.29
N PRO A 108 9.59 -8.89 0.93
CA PRO A 108 9.50 -10.29 0.51
C PRO A 108 8.98 -10.42 -0.93
N LEU A 109 8.01 -9.59 -1.32
CA LEU A 109 7.46 -9.54 -2.67
C LEU A 109 8.53 -9.08 -3.67
N CYS A 110 9.22 -7.96 -3.38
CA CYS A 110 10.27 -7.45 -4.28
C CYS A 110 11.40 -8.47 -4.48
N LYS A 111 11.77 -9.19 -3.41
CA LYS A 111 12.81 -10.23 -3.46
C LYS A 111 12.39 -11.40 -4.34
N GLU A 112 11.16 -11.92 -4.18
CA GLU A 112 10.69 -13.05 -4.98
C GLU A 112 10.51 -12.68 -6.45
N LEU A 113 10.08 -11.45 -6.74
CA LEU A 113 9.92 -10.94 -8.11
C LEU A 113 11.22 -10.43 -8.75
N ASN A 114 12.36 -10.48 -8.04
CA ASN A 114 13.64 -9.92 -8.48
C ASN A 114 13.57 -8.42 -8.90
N VAL A 115 12.68 -7.66 -8.27
CA VAL A 115 12.49 -6.22 -8.54
C VAL A 115 13.44 -5.42 -7.65
N ARG A 116 14.23 -4.53 -8.27
CA ARG A 116 15.07 -3.58 -7.53
C ARG A 116 14.24 -2.34 -7.18
N CYS A 117 14.07 -2.07 -5.89
CA CYS A 117 13.52 -0.78 -5.45
C CYS A 117 14.56 0.34 -5.68
N PRO A 118 14.26 1.37 -6.48
CA PRO A 118 15.21 2.45 -6.79
C PRO A 118 15.72 3.19 -5.54
N ASN A 119 14.89 3.27 -4.50
CA ASN A 119 15.19 4.01 -3.27
C ASN A 119 16.03 3.24 -2.22
N LEU A 120 16.63 2.09 -2.57
CA LEU A 120 17.72 1.50 -1.79
C LEU A 120 19.08 2.17 -2.07
N VAL A 121 19.14 3.09 -3.02
CA VAL A 121 20.37 3.83 -3.39
C VAL A 121 20.33 5.27 -2.86
N SER A 122 20.45 5.44 -1.55
CA SER A 122 20.91 6.73 -0.99
C SER A 122 21.69 6.61 0.32
N LYS A 123 22.31 5.44 0.58
CA LYS A 123 23.31 5.29 1.67
C LYS A 123 24.52 4.43 1.28
N HIS A 124 25.04 4.59 0.07
CA HIS A 124 26.45 4.30 -0.17
C HIS A 124 27.23 5.62 -0.19
N PRO A 125 28.33 5.75 0.59
CA PRO A 125 29.21 6.91 0.46
C PRO A 125 29.72 6.96 -0.98
N LYS A 126 29.68 8.15 -1.60
CA LYS A 126 30.33 8.36 -2.89
C LYS A 126 31.81 7.96 -2.76
N PRO A 127 32.39 7.22 -3.70
CA PRO A 127 33.83 7.04 -3.72
C PRO A 127 34.47 8.43 -3.84
N HIS A 128 35.44 8.71 -2.96
CA HIS A 128 36.24 9.93 -3.00
C HIS A 128 36.85 10.07 -4.39
N SER A 129 36.37 11.03 -5.17
CA SER A 129 37.08 11.50 -6.36
C SER A 129 38.35 12.17 -5.87
N ASN A 130 39.48 11.53 -6.14
CA ASN A 130 40.81 12.08 -5.92
C ASN A 130 40.90 13.39 -6.73
N LYS A 131 41.06 14.52 -6.04
CA LYS A 131 41.41 15.79 -6.68
C LYS A 131 42.94 15.87 -6.67
N ASN A 132 43.54 15.83 -7.84
CA ASN A 132 44.80 16.51 -8.14
C ASN A 132 44.62 17.19 -9.50
N PRO A 133 45.00 18.46 -9.58
CA PRO A 133 46.28 18.78 -10.22
C PRO A 133 47.32 19.28 -9.22
#